data_AF-A0A1B6K0A2-F1
#
_entry.id   AF-A0A1B6K0A2-F1
#
_cell.length_a   1.000
_cell.length_b   1.000
_cell.length_c   1.000
_cell.angle_alpha   90.00
_cell.angle_beta   90.00
_cell.angle_gamma   90.00
#
_symmetry.space_group_name_H-M   'P 1'
#
loop_
_entity.id
_entity.type
_entity.pdbx_description
1 polymer ?
#
loop_
_entity_poly.entity_id
_entity_poly.type
_entity_poly.pdbx_seq_one_letter_code
_entity_poly.pdbx_strand_id
1 'polypeptide(L)'
;MSKMKTQGHRDILATQHTVIDELFHTVQCRITNLTLEENVCLYKKVLCKLIIQGLLKIMEPEVVIEVRQKDITISKKLLKQVQDYFHEKTGMTINLLLSENSFLPENSNGGVVLYTKSKSIRLDNTLETKLTLVRNIILPSVRKALFGENPNRKHLD
;
A
#
# COMPACT_ATOMS: atom_id res chain seq x y z
N MET A 1 2.67 -14.42 43.98
CA MET A 1 3.29 -15.13 42.82
C MET A 1 2.49 -15.02 41.52
N SER A 2 1.16 -15.18 41.50
CA SER A 2 0.35 -15.15 40.26
C SER A 2 0.49 -13.84 39.44
N LYS A 3 0.40 -12.67 40.08
CA LYS A 3 0.52 -11.35 39.40
C LYS A 3 1.89 -11.15 38.71
N MET A 4 2.97 -11.61 39.32
CA MET A 4 4.34 -11.47 38.79
C MET A 4 4.54 -12.28 37.50
N LYS A 5 3.97 -13.50 37.43
CA LYS A 5 4.02 -14.34 36.22
C LYS A 5 3.21 -13.73 35.08
N THR A 6 2.02 -13.20 35.38
CA THR A 6 1.20 -12.50 34.39
C THR A 6 1.89 -11.25 33.86
N GLN A 7 2.57 -10.49 34.73
CA GLN A 7 3.32 -9.32 34.32
C GLN A 7 4.48 -9.70 33.39
N GLY A 8 5.33 -10.65 33.77
CA GLY A 8 6.43 -11.09 32.91
C GLY A 8 5.96 -11.63 31.56
N HIS A 9 4.81 -12.32 31.51
CA HIS A 9 4.24 -12.75 30.23
C HIS A 9 3.79 -11.57 29.35
N ARG A 10 3.14 -10.55 29.94
CA ARG A 10 2.77 -9.33 29.21
C ARG A 10 4.00 -8.61 28.66
N ASP A 11 5.06 -8.54 29.45
CA ASP A 11 6.31 -7.87 29.04
C ASP A 11 6.94 -8.59 27.84
N ILE A 12 6.99 -9.94 27.86
CA ILE A 12 7.46 -10.74 26.71
C ILE A 12 6.63 -10.47 25.46
N LEU A 13 5.29 -10.49 25.57
CA LEU A 13 4.40 -10.22 24.44
C LEU A 13 4.57 -8.80 23.90
N ALA A 14 4.76 -7.81 24.79
CA ALA A 14 5.02 -6.44 24.41
C ALA A 14 6.35 -6.33 23.63
N THR A 15 7.42 -6.94 24.12
CA THR A 15 8.72 -6.96 23.41
C THR A 15 8.60 -7.62 22.04
N GLN A 16 7.89 -8.75 21.93
CA GLN A 16 7.66 -9.39 20.63
C GLN A 16 6.90 -8.50 19.66
N HIS A 17 5.92 -7.73 20.14
CA HIS A 17 5.20 -6.76 19.33
C HIS A 17 6.13 -5.64 18.83
N THR A 18 6.96 -5.09 19.72
CA THR A 18 7.94 -4.04 19.38
C THR A 18 8.91 -4.49 18.29
N VAL A 19 9.47 -5.70 18.39
CA VAL A 19 10.38 -6.26 17.37
C VAL A 19 9.71 -6.35 16.00
N ILE A 20 8.44 -6.74 15.96
CA ILE A 20 7.67 -6.77 14.71
C ILE A 20 7.45 -5.35 14.18
N ASP A 21 7.08 -4.40 15.04
CA ASP A 21 6.89 -3.01 14.66
C ASP A 21 8.16 -2.42 14.04
N GLU A 22 9.32 -2.64 14.66
CA GLU A 22 10.63 -2.20 14.17
C GLU A 22 10.98 -2.81 12.80
N LEU A 23 10.65 -4.10 12.60
CA LEU A 23 10.82 -4.76 11.31
C LEU A 23 9.97 -4.08 10.24
N PHE A 24 8.69 -3.85 10.50
CA PHE A 24 7.81 -3.20 9.51
C PHE A 24 8.16 -1.73 9.30
N HIS A 25 8.64 -1.04 10.33
CA HIS A 25 9.19 0.31 10.20
C HIS A 25 10.40 0.33 9.26
N THR A 26 11.32 -0.62 9.41
CA THR A 26 12.47 -0.77 8.50
C THR A 26 12.02 -0.99 7.05
N VAL A 27 10.98 -1.80 6.84
CA VAL A 27 10.40 -2.02 5.50
C VAL A 27 9.78 -0.73 4.96
N GLN A 28 9.06 0.05 5.78
CA GLN A 28 8.52 1.34 5.38
C GLN A 28 9.63 2.28 4.89
N CYS A 29 10.73 2.43 5.65
CA CYS A 29 11.86 3.26 5.25
C CYS A 29 12.46 2.81 3.91
N ARG A 30 12.59 1.50 3.68
CA ARG A 30 13.06 0.96 2.40
C ARG A 30 12.12 1.29 1.24
N ILE A 31 10.80 1.28 1.47
CA ILE A 31 9.82 1.67 0.45
C ILE A 31 9.94 3.16 0.13
N THR A 32 10.18 4.01 1.13
CA THR A 32 10.43 5.44 0.91
C THR A 32 11.63 5.63 -0.03
N ASN A 33 12.70 4.84 0.13
CA ASN A 33 13.87 4.88 -0.75
C ASN A 33 13.56 4.52 -2.21
N LEU A 34 12.53 3.70 -2.47
CA LEU A 34 12.09 3.39 -3.84
C LEU A 34 11.44 4.59 -4.54
N THR A 35 10.97 5.58 -3.76
CA THR A 35 10.37 6.81 -4.30
C THR A 35 11.37 7.94 -4.52
N LEU A 36 12.67 7.67 -4.31
CA LEU A 36 13.75 8.61 -4.59
C LEU A 36 14.02 8.73 -6.10
N GLU A 37 14.62 9.85 -6.50
CA GLU A 37 14.87 10.19 -7.90
C GLU A 37 15.75 9.17 -8.63
N GLU A 38 16.67 8.55 -7.92
CA GLU A 38 17.55 7.48 -8.42
C GLU A 38 16.75 6.27 -8.95
N ASN A 39 15.56 6.03 -8.40
CA ASN A 39 14.71 4.88 -8.70
C ASN A 39 13.49 5.22 -9.57
N VAL A 40 13.49 6.39 -10.23
CA VAL A 40 12.32 6.90 -11.00
C VAL A 40 11.78 5.90 -12.02
N CYS A 41 12.64 5.16 -12.73
CA CYS A 41 12.18 4.16 -13.70
C CYS A 41 11.39 3.03 -13.04
N LEU A 42 11.86 2.55 -11.88
CA LEU A 42 11.18 1.51 -11.10
C LEU A 42 9.88 2.06 -10.50
N TYR A 43 9.93 3.24 -9.87
CA TYR A 43 8.75 3.87 -9.29
C TYR A 43 7.67 4.15 -10.35
N LYS A 44 8.04 4.62 -11.54
CA LYS A 44 7.12 4.82 -12.66
C LYS A 44 6.39 3.53 -13.05
N LYS A 45 7.08 2.39 -13.10
CA LYS A 45 6.47 1.08 -13.35
C LYS A 45 5.51 0.67 -12.25
N VAL A 46 5.90 0.88 -10.99
CA VAL A 46 5.04 0.61 -9.83
C VAL A 46 3.78 1.46 -9.89
N LEU A 47 3.90 2.78 -10.07
CA LEU A 47 2.79 3.71 -10.13
C LEU A 47 1.81 3.37 -11.26
N CYS A 48 2.32 3.03 -12.45
CA CYS A 48 1.49 2.55 -13.56
C CYS A 48 0.65 1.33 -13.18
N LYS A 49 1.26 0.31 -12.56
CA LYS A 49 0.54 -0.88 -12.09
C LYS A 49 -0.47 -0.57 -10.98
N LEU A 50 -0.15 0.35 -10.08
CA LEU A 50 -1.07 0.79 -9.01
C LEU A 50 -2.32 1.45 -9.59
N ILE A 51 -2.15 2.32 -10.59
CA ILE A 51 -3.29 2.97 -11.24
C ILE A 51 -4.13 1.91 -11.97
N ILE A 52 -3.52 1.08 -12.83
CA ILE A 52 -4.24 0.01 -13.56
C ILE A 52 -5.02 -0.90 -12.62
N GLN A 53 -4.40 -1.37 -11.54
CA GLN A 53 -5.07 -2.20 -10.55
C GLN A 53 -6.27 -1.49 -9.92
N GLY A 54 -6.16 -0.17 -9.70
CA GLY A 54 -7.25 0.63 -9.19
C GLY A 54 -8.41 0.73 -10.17
N LEU A 55 -8.11 1.02 -11.44
CA LEU A 55 -9.11 1.14 -12.51
C LEU A 55 -9.86 -0.18 -12.73
N LEU A 56 -9.16 -1.31 -12.74
CA LEU A 56 -9.77 -2.64 -12.87
C LEU A 56 -10.70 -3.01 -11.70
N LYS A 57 -10.54 -2.38 -10.53
CA LYS A 57 -11.45 -2.56 -9.39
C LYS A 57 -12.66 -1.64 -9.44
N ILE A 58 -12.49 -0.42 -9.94
CA ILE A 58 -13.56 0.58 -10.01
C ILE A 58 -14.46 0.33 -11.21
N MET A 59 -13.89 0.04 -12.39
CA MET A 59 -14.62 -0.23 -13.64
C MET A 59 -15.64 0.87 -14.02
N GLU A 60 -15.29 2.14 -13.82
CA GLU A 60 -16.09 3.30 -14.20
C GLU A 60 -15.47 4.10 -15.36
N PRO A 61 -16.28 4.81 -16.17
CA PRO A 61 -15.79 5.55 -17.34
C PRO A 61 -15.02 6.82 -16.98
N GLU A 62 -15.20 7.38 -15.78
CA GLU A 62 -14.50 8.59 -15.35
C GLU A 62 -13.91 8.42 -13.95
N VAL A 63 -12.59 8.58 -13.83
CA VAL A 63 -11.87 8.41 -12.58
C VAL A 63 -10.92 9.58 -12.34
N VAL A 64 -10.97 10.12 -11.12
CA VAL A 64 -10.07 11.16 -10.62
C VAL A 64 -8.95 10.50 -9.82
N ILE A 65 -7.71 10.86 -10.10
CA ILE A 65 -6.52 10.32 -9.45
C ILE A 65 -5.88 11.40 -8.58
N GLU A 66 -5.68 11.09 -7.31
CA GLU A 66 -4.91 11.89 -6.37
C GLU A 66 -3.55 11.25 -6.14
N VAL A 67 -2.50 12.06 -6.27
CA VAL A 67 -1.10 11.68 -6.06
C VAL A 67 -0.41 12.73 -5.17
N ARG A 68 0.83 12.48 -4.75
CA ARG A 68 1.63 13.54 -4.12
C ARG A 68 1.99 14.61 -5.14
N GLN A 69 2.22 15.85 -4.71
CA GLN A 69 2.58 16.96 -5.60
C GLN A 69 3.83 16.65 -6.46
N LYS A 70 4.87 16.06 -5.87
CA LYS A 70 6.08 15.64 -6.59
C LYS A 70 5.84 14.58 -7.68
N ASP A 71 4.78 13.80 -7.55
CA ASP A 71 4.48 12.66 -8.44
C ASP A 71 3.59 13.06 -9.63
N ILE A 72 3.10 14.31 -9.68
CA ILE A 72 2.19 14.80 -10.74
C ILE A 72 2.82 14.66 -12.13
N THR A 73 4.08 15.11 -12.29
CA THR A 73 4.77 15.10 -13.59
C THR A 73 4.96 13.69 -14.13
N ILE A 74 5.28 12.73 -13.25
CA ILE A 74 5.42 11.31 -13.60
C ILE A 74 4.04 10.72 -13.96
N SER A 75 3.03 11.04 -13.17
CA SER A 75 1.66 10.56 -13.35
C SER A 75 1.04 11.04 -14.66
N LYS A 76 1.21 12.33 -15.01
CA LYS A 76 0.75 12.91 -16.29
C LYS A 76 1.31 12.13 -17.49
N LYS A 77 2.59 11.74 -17.44
CA LYS A 77 3.24 10.96 -18.50
C LYS A 77 2.75 9.51 -18.58
N LEU A 78 2.14 8.99 -17.52
CA LEU A 78 1.63 7.62 -17.44
C LEU A 78 0.18 7.47 -17.89
N LEU A 79 -0.62 8.54 -17.83
CA LEU A 79 -2.07 8.45 -18.07
C LEU A 79 -2.41 7.79 -19.41
N LYS A 80 -1.79 8.23 -20.51
CA LYS A 80 -2.05 7.67 -21.83
C LYS A 80 -1.73 6.17 -21.89
N GLN A 81 -0.57 5.77 -21.38
CA GLN A 81 -0.18 4.36 -21.32
C GLN A 81 -1.19 3.52 -20.51
N VAL A 82 -1.68 4.06 -19.39
CA VAL A 82 -2.66 3.39 -18.55
C VAL A 82 -4.01 3.27 -19.24
N GLN A 83 -4.47 4.32 -19.93
CA GLN A 83 -5.72 4.33 -20.70
C GLN A 83 -5.68 3.29 -21.82
N ASP A 84 -4.60 3.27 -22.61
CA ASP A 84 -4.42 2.32 -23.71
C ASP A 84 -4.43 0.87 -23.18
N TYR A 85 -3.72 0.59 -22.09
CA TYR A 85 -3.70 -0.73 -21.46
C TYR A 85 -5.06 -1.14 -20.91
N PHE A 86 -5.77 -0.21 -20.25
CA PHE A 86 -7.10 -0.48 -19.70
C PHE A 86 -8.12 -0.78 -20.81
N HIS A 87 -8.07 -0.02 -21.91
CA HIS A 87 -8.91 -0.23 -23.08
C HIS A 87 -8.62 -1.58 -23.75
N GLU A 88 -7.35 -1.94 -23.93
CA GLU A 88 -6.97 -3.24 -24.50
C GLU A 88 -7.50 -4.42 -23.67
N LYS A 89 -7.53 -4.29 -22.32
CA LYS A 89 -7.95 -5.38 -21.43
C LYS A 89 -9.45 -5.45 -21.18
N THR A 90 -10.16 -4.33 -21.21
CA THR A 90 -11.58 -4.28 -20.83
C THR A 90 -12.51 -3.91 -21.98
N GLY A 91 -11.99 -3.36 -23.07
CA GLY A 91 -12.76 -2.76 -24.16
C GLY A 91 -13.41 -1.42 -23.81
N MET A 92 -13.28 -0.93 -22.58
CA MET A 92 -13.89 0.31 -22.12
C MET A 92 -12.95 1.50 -22.34
N THR A 93 -13.50 2.62 -22.80
CA THR A 93 -12.78 3.90 -22.85
C THR A 93 -12.94 4.62 -21.52
N ILE A 94 -11.84 5.05 -20.93
CA ILE A 94 -11.83 5.70 -19.62
C ILE A 94 -11.21 7.10 -19.70
N ASN A 95 -11.86 8.06 -19.05
CA ASN A 95 -11.35 9.41 -18.84
C ASN A 95 -10.65 9.49 -17.48
N LEU A 96 -9.33 9.68 -17.50
CA LEU A 96 -8.52 9.82 -16.28
C LEU A 96 -8.19 11.29 -16.05
N LEU A 97 -8.61 11.81 -14.91
CA LEU A 97 -8.35 13.18 -14.49
C LEU A 97 -7.37 13.17 -13.31
N LEU A 98 -6.31 13.97 -13.36
CA LEU A 98 -5.46 14.19 -12.20
C LEU A 98 -6.03 15.34 -11.38
N SER A 99 -6.14 15.15 -10.07
CA SER A 99 -6.58 16.21 -9.16
C SER A 99 -5.54 17.33 -9.08
N GLU A 100 -5.99 18.57 -9.21
CA GLU A 100 -5.13 19.77 -9.10
C GLU A 100 -5.30 20.49 -7.75
N ASN A 101 -6.34 20.14 -6.99
CA ASN A 101 -6.71 20.82 -5.74
C ASN A 101 -6.58 19.91 -4.51
N SER A 102 -6.34 18.62 -4.69
CA SER A 102 -6.29 17.64 -3.61
C SER A 102 -5.15 16.66 -3.87
N PHE A 103 -4.22 16.62 -2.92
CA PHE A 103 -2.98 15.85 -3.04
C PHE A 103 -2.80 14.96 -1.82
N LEU A 104 -2.04 13.88 -2.03
CA LEU A 104 -1.56 13.07 -0.91
C LEU A 104 -0.56 13.85 -0.06
N PRO A 105 -0.47 13.57 1.25
CA PRO A 105 0.51 14.18 2.12
C PRO A 105 1.92 14.01 1.56
N GLU A 106 2.74 15.06 1.63
CA GLU A 106 4.12 15.04 1.12
C GLU A 106 4.96 13.95 1.80
N ASN A 107 4.76 13.79 3.11
CA ASN A 107 5.44 12.79 3.95
C ASN A 107 4.91 11.36 3.79
N SER A 108 3.85 11.13 2.98
CA SER A 108 3.39 9.76 2.71
C SER A 108 4.47 8.95 1.98
N ASN A 109 4.31 7.64 1.83
CA ASN A 109 5.24 6.81 1.05
C ASN A 109 4.91 6.74 -0.45
N GLY A 110 3.82 7.36 -0.89
CA GLY A 110 3.44 7.46 -2.30
C GLY A 110 2.40 6.46 -2.76
N GLY A 111 2.32 6.30 -4.07
CA GLY A 111 1.21 5.61 -4.72
C GLY A 111 0.09 6.57 -5.08
N VAL A 112 -1.12 6.02 -5.20
CA VAL A 112 -2.29 6.74 -5.76
C VAL A 112 -3.54 6.46 -4.96
N VAL A 113 -4.43 7.44 -4.89
CA VAL A 113 -5.83 7.24 -4.48
C VAL A 113 -6.70 7.57 -5.68
N LEU A 114 -7.67 6.69 -5.96
CA LEU A 114 -8.59 6.85 -7.08
C LEU A 114 -9.99 7.14 -6.54
N TYR A 115 -10.67 8.06 -7.20
CA TYR A 115 -12.06 8.42 -6.90
C TYR A 115 -12.89 8.31 -8.16
N THR A 116 -14.13 7.93 -8.01
CA THR A 116 -15.13 8.10 -9.06
C THR A 116 -15.48 9.58 -9.20
N LYS A 117 -15.98 10.00 -10.36
CA LYS A 117 -16.38 11.41 -10.60
C LYS A 117 -17.37 11.91 -9.54
N SER A 118 -18.31 11.06 -9.14
CA SER A 118 -19.31 11.33 -8.10
C SER A 118 -18.74 11.32 -6.67
N LYS A 119 -17.46 10.97 -6.49
CA LYS A 119 -16.79 10.71 -5.21
C LYS A 119 -17.48 9.66 -4.34
N SER A 120 -18.34 8.82 -4.92
CA SER A 120 -19.03 7.74 -4.22
C SER A 120 -18.08 6.63 -3.79
N ILE A 121 -17.08 6.33 -4.64
CA ILE A 121 -16.10 5.29 -4.39
C ILE A 121 -14.73 5.96 -4.24
N ARG A 122 -14.07 5.66 -3.12
CA ARG A 122 -12.68 6.02 -2.84
C ARG A 122 -11.87 4.74 -2.73
N LEU A 123 -10.89 4.58 -3.61
CA LEU A 123 -9.97 3.46 -3.59
C LEU A 123 -8.56 3.92 -3.24
N ASP A 124 -8.15 3.63 -2.01
CA ASP A 124 -6.80 3.90 -1.55
C ASP A 124 -5.84 2.79 -2.03
N ASN A 125 -4.96 3.14 -2.96
CA ASN A 125 -3.92 2.25 -3.48
C ASN A 125 -2.52 2.80 -3.21
N THR A 126 -2.35 3.52 -2.11
CA THR A 126 -1.06 4.00 -1.63
C THR A 126 -0.17 2.83 -1.21
N LEU A 127 1.15 3.04 -1.27
CA LEU A 127 2.13 2.03 -0.86
C LEU A 127 2.02 1.70 0.63
N GLU A 128 1.61 2.67 1.45
CA GLU A 128 1.39 2.50 2.88
C GLU A 128 0.18 1.59 3.14
N THR A 129 -0.98 1.86 2.53
CA THR A 129 -2.17 1.01 2.64
C THR A 129 -1.86 -0.43 2.19
N LYS A 130 -1.13 -0.59 1.09
CA LYS A 130 -0.69 -1.92 0.64
C LYS A 130 0.20 -2.63 1.65
N LEU A 131 1.16 -1.92 2.25
CA LEU A 131 2.03 -2.51 3.25
C LEU A 131 1.24 -2.95 4.48
N THR A 132 0.27 -2.15 4.93
CA THR A 132 -0.60 -2.51 6.05
C THR A 132 -1.44 -3.75 5.75
N LEU A 133 -1.99 -3.86 4.54
CA LEU A 133 -2.71 -5.06 4.11
C LEU A 133 -1.81 -6.30 4.09
N VAL A 134 -0.62 -6.18 3.49
CA VAL A 134 0.35 -7.28 3.44
C VAL A 134 0.78 -7.68 4.86
N ARG A 135 1.08 -6.70 5.71
CA ARG A 135 1.45 -6.89 7.12
C ARG A 135 0.44 -7.77 7.82
N ASN A 136 -0.86 -7.47 7.72
CA ASN A 136 -1.90 -8.26 8.38
C ASN A 136 -1.96 -9.71 7.88
N ILE A 137 -1.75 -9.94 6.59
CA ILE A 137 -1.76 -11.28 5.98
C ILE A 137 -0.54 -12.09 6.41
N ILE A 138 0.65 -11.49 6.41
CA ILE A 138 1.91 -12.21 6.66
C ILE A 138 2.30 -12.28 8.14
N LEU A 139 1.63 -11.50 9.01
CA LEU A 139 1.95 -11.41 10.44
C LEU A 139 2.06 -12.77 11.14
N PRO A 140 1.17 -13.75 10.89
CA PRO A 140 1.29 -15.08 11.50
C PRO A 140 2.59 -15.80 11.08
N SER A 141 2.94 -15.71 9.79
CA SER A 141 4.16 -16.32 9.24
C SER A 141 5.42 -15.65 9.77
N VAL A 142 5.42 -14.32 9.88
CA VAL A 142 6.54 -13.55 10.46
C VAL A 142 6.74 -13.90 11.93
N ARG A 143 5.66 -13.98 12.72
CA ARG A 143 5.73 -14.41 14.14
C ARG A 143 6.32 -15.80 14.28
N LYS A 144 5.87 -16.75 13.45
CA LYS A 144 6.40 -18.11 13.42
C LYS A 144 7.89 -18.15 13.07
N ALA A 145 8.32 -17.35 12.11
CA ALA A 145 9.72 -17.28 11.69
C ALA A 145 10.64 -16.66 12.75
N LEU A 146 10.17 -15.61 13.46
CA LEU A 146 10.99 -14.91 14.46
C LEU A 146 11.00 -15.59 15.83
N PHE A 147 9.87 -16.15 16.26
CA PHE A 147 9.68 -16.63 17.63
C PHE A 147 9.41 -18.14 17.71
N GLY A 148 9.38 -18.83 16.58
CA GLY A 148 9.07 -20.25 16.51
C GLY A 148 7.57 -20.57 16.53
N GLU A 149 7.25 -21.86 16.52
CA GLU A 149 5.88 -22.32 16.60
C GLU A 149 5.29 -22.13 17.99
N ASN A 150 4.00 -21.81 18.06
CA ASN A 150 3.30 -21.76 19.33
C ASN A 150 3.04 -23.21 19.80
N PRO A 151 3.65 -23.67 20.92
CA PRO A 151 3.48 -25.04 21.40
C PRO A 151 2.04 -25.35 21.82
N ASN A 152 1.21 -24.32 22.07
CA ASN A 152 -0.19 -24.48 22.43
C ASN A 152 -1.14 -24.51 21.22
N ARG A 153 -0.64 -24.28 19.99
CA ARG A 153 -1.47 -24.33 18.78
C ARG A 153 -1.63 -25.78 18.31
N LYS A 154 -2.78 -26.38 18.61
CA LYS A 154 -3.07 -27.80 18.31
C LYS A 154 -3.58 -28.06 16.89
N HIS A 155 -4.15 -27.05 16.22
CA HIS A 155 -4.72 -27.19 14.87
C HIS A 155 -4.25 -26.03 13.97
N LEU A 156 -3.98 -26.36 12.71
CA LEU A 156 -3.46 -25.43 11.70
C LEU A 156 -4.57 -24.76 10.87
N ASP A 157 -5.80 -25.25 11.00
CA ASP A 157 -7.00 -24.86 10.24
C ASP A 157 -7.73 -23.65 10.86
#